data_AF-A0A345XLJ8-F1
#
_entry.id   AF-A0A345XLJ8-F1
#
_cell.length_a   1.000
_cell.length_b   1.000
_cell.length_c   1.000
_cell.angle_alpha   90.00
_cell.angle_beta   90.00
_cell.angle_gamma   90.00
#
_symmetry.space_group_name_H-M   'P 1'
#
loop_
_entity.id
_entity.type
_entity.pdbx_description
1 polymer ?
#
loop_
_entity_poly.entity_id
_entity_poly.type
_entity_poly.pdbx_seq_one_letter_code
_entity_poly.pdbx_strand_id
1 'polypeptide(L)'
;MAERQGGAAVGQLGISITLQGHQRALTVESIDIVPKAPQATRPFDGALLCSEGQGDSPKVKLAADMDDPDPYLYDEDSPHRSHFHDNVITLAPQEQVSIRAFFQSKQGHREFELVMRYTLNGKRHSQKIPPPRGKAYAVTALNDTYDIGYLYAPTGPHRMTAPEMCEFSAAKKCR
;
A
#
# COMPACT_ATOMS: atom_id res chain seq x y z
N MET A 1 -12.91 -25.22 5.70
CA MET A 1 -12.72 -24.53 4.41
C MET A 1 -13.24 -23.11 4.63
N ALA A 2 -12.35 -22.14 4.86
CA ALA A 2 -12.73 -20.77 5.18
C ALA A 2 -12.57 -19.92 3.91
N GLU A 3 -13.66 -19.32 3.47
CA GLU A 3 -13.76 -18.52 2.25
C GLU A 3 -12.71 -17.40 2.18
N ARG A 4 -12.16 -17.20 0.98
CA ARG A 4 -11.43 -16.00 0.58
C ARG A 4 -12.35 -14.78 0.73
N GLN A 5 -12.41 -14.19 1.90
CA GLN A 5 -12.92 -12.82 2.01
C GLN A 5 -11.84 -11.87 1.48
N GLY A 6 -11.87 -11.66 0.16
CA GLY A 6 -11.12 -10.61 -0.52
C GLY A 6 -11.61 -9.27 0.02
N GLY A 7 -10.74 -8.54 0.70
CA GLY A 7 -11.00 -7.17 1.14
C GLY A 7 -9.87 -6.30 0.66
N ALA A 8 -10.20 -5.09 0.24
CA ALA A 8 -9.24 -4.08 -0.20
C ALA A 8 -9.32 -2.87 0.74
N ALA A 9 -8.20 -2.16 0.90
CA ALA A 9 -8.23 -0.87 1.60
C ALA A 9 -8.93 0.16 0.72
N VAL A 10 -9.78 1.01 1.33
CA VAL A 10 -10.59 1.98 0.59
C VAL A 10 -9.95 3.36 0.61
N GLY A 11 -9.88 3.99 -0.55
CA GLY A 11 -9.27 5.29 -0.81
C GLY A 11 -7.74 5.26 -0.72
N GLN A 12 -7.20 4.75 0.40
CA GLN A 12 -5.77 4.71 0.66
C GLN A 12 -5.36 3.45 1.42
N LEU A 13 -4.26 2.84 0.98
CA LEU A 13 -3.54 1.78 1.69
C LEU A 13 -2.22 2.34 2.21
N GLY A 14 -2.04 2.37 3.54
CA GLY A 14 -0.75 2.68 4.16
C GLY A 14 -0.01 1.40 4.55
N ILE A 15 1.25 1.27 4.15
CA ILE A 15 2.13 0.17 4.60
C ILE A 15 3.44 0.74 5.17
N SER A 16 4.04 -0.02 6.09
CA SER A 16 5.39 0.23 6.60
C SER A 16 6.32 -0.89 6.15
N ILE A 17 7.44 -0.53 5.54
CA ILE A 17 8.49 -1.44 5.09
C ILE A 17 9.74 -1.11 5.91
N THR A 18 10.22 -2.06 6.69
CA THR A 18 11.51 -1.94 7.38
C THR A 18 12.59 -2.57 6.53
N LEU A 19 13.52 -1.75 6.05
CA LEU A 19 14.74 -2.21 5.40
C LEU A 19 15.83 -2.34 6.44
N GLN A 20 16.61 -3.42 6.36
CA GLN A 20 17.73 -3.66 7.24
C GLN A 20 18.97 -4.03 6.44
N GLY A 21 20.03 -3.25 6.60
CA GLY A 21 21.38 -3.65 6.21
C GLY A 21 21.78 -4.83 7.09
N HIS A 22 22.14 -5.96 6.46
CA HIS A 22 22.62 -7.13 7.21
C HIS A 22 24.06 -6.86 7.72
N GLN A 23 24.92 -7.86 7.79
CA GLN A 23 26.35 -7.68 8.08
C GLN A 23 27.12 -6.79 7.07
N ARG A 24 26.47 -6.31 6.01
CA ARG A 24 27.09 -5.57 4.90
C ARG A 24 26.17 -4.44 4.45
N ALA A 25 26.76 -3.46 3.77
CA ALA A 25 26.01 -2.35 3.19
C ALA A 25 25.08 -2.85 2.08
N LEU A 26 23.90 -2.24 1.99
CA LEU A 26 22.87 -2.56 1.02
C LEU A 26 22.37 -1.26 0.39
N THR A 27 22.28 -1.22 -0.94
CA THR A 27 21.74 -0.07 -1.66
C THR A 27 20.46 -0.49 -2.36
N VAL A 28 19.33 0.06 -1.95
CA VAL A 28 18.06 -0.09 -2.66
C VAL A 28 18.04 0.88 -3.83
N GLU A 29 17.92 0.33 -5.03
CA GLU A 29 17.91 1.07 -6.29
C GLU A 29 16.48 1.44 -6.69
N SER A 30 15.51 0.55 -6.44
CA SER A 30 14.09 0.85 -6.65
C SER A 30 13.17 -0.03 -5.80
N ILE A 31 11.96 0.47 -5.58
CA ILE A 31 10.81 -0.35 -5.19
C ILE A 31 9.74 -0.11 -6.25
N ASP A 32 9.54 -1.10 -7.11
CA ASP A 32 8.62 -1.01 -8.23
C ASP A 32 7.23 -1.50 -7.82
N ILE A 33 6.21 -0.84 -8.36
CA ILE A 33 4.82 -1.28 -8.25
C ILE A 33 4.52 -2.06 -9.52
N VAL A 34 4.06 -3.31 -9.37
CA VAL A 34 3.69 -4.16 -10.52
C VAL A 34 2.19 -4.41 -10.45
N PRO A 35 1.38 -3.66 -11.21
CA PRO A 35 -0.06 -3.90 -11.25
C PRO A 35 -0.38 -5.28 -11.83
N LYS A 36 -1.38 -5.97 -11.25
CA LYS A 36 -1.81 -7.29 -11.77
C LYS A 36 -2.68 -7.22 -13.02
N ALA A 37 -3.21 -6.04 -13.32
CA ALA A 37 -3.99 -5.74 -14.51
C ALA A 37 -3.42 -4.46 -15.15
N PRO A 38 -3.66 -4.18 -16.43
CA PRO A 38 -3.16 -2.94 -17.05
C PRO A 38 -3.93 -1.69 -16.56
N GLN A 39 -5.21 -1.83 -16.21
CA GLN A 39 -6.06 -0.72 -15.75
C GLN A 39 -6.74 -1.07 -14.44
N ALA A 40 -7.12 -0.04 -13.68
CA ALA A 40 -7.99 -0.21 -12.53
C ALA A 40 -9.34 -0.81 -12.97
N THR A 41 -9.85 -1.78 -12.22
CA THR A 41 -11.19 -2.32 -12.44
C THR A 41 -12.22 -1.43 -11.76
N ARG A 42 -13.53 -1.73 -11.92
CA ARG A 42 -14.56 -1.06 -11.13
C ARG A 42 -14.23 -1.13 -9.63
N PRO A 43 -14.59 -0.10 -8.84
CA PRO A 43 -14.42 -0.13 -7.40
C PRO A 43 -14.96 -1.44 -6.83
N PHE A 44 -14.19 -2.03 -5.93
CA PHE A 44 -14.57 -3.25 -5.25
C PHE A 44 -15.75 -2.96 -4.32
N ASP A 45 -16.83 -3.72 -4.44
CA ASP A 45 -18.08 -3.60 -3.69
C ASP A 45 -18.21 -4.59 -2.52
N GLY A 46 -17.19 -5.44 -2.33
CA GLY A 46 -17.11 -6.40 -1.23
C GLY A 46 -16.69 -5.78 0.12
N ALA A 47 -15.79 -6.45 0.85
CA ALA A 47 -15.42 -6.02 2.19
C ALA A 47 -14.54 -4.74 2.21
N LEU A 48 -15.07 -3.67 2.82
CA LEU A 48 -14.38 -2.42 3.13
C LEU A 48 -13.42 -2.63 4.32
N LEU A 49 -12.14 -2.28 4.13
CA LEU A 49 -11.12 -2.31 5.20
C LEU A 49 -10.59 -0.90 5.47
N CYS A 50 -10.86 -0.38 6.67
CA CYS A 50 -10.32 0.88 7.16
C CYS A 50 -9.21 0.62 8.20
N SER A 51 -8.10 1.34 8.13
CA SER A 51 -7.03 1.26 9.13
C SER A 51 -6.62 2.64 9.64
N GLU A 52 -6.66 2.84 10.95
CA GLU A 52 -6.00 3.99 11.57
C GLU A 52 -4.49 3.71 11.60
N GLY A 53 -3.70 4.56 10.96
CA GLY A 53 -2.26 4.35 10.83
C GLY A 53 -1.57 4.40 12.19
N GLN A 54 -1.08 3.25 12.67
CA GLN A 54 -0.19 3.17 13.83
C GLN A 54 1.26 3.00 13.39
N GLY A 55 2.16 3.76 14.00
CA GLY A 55 3.60 3.61 13.83
C GLY A 55 4.37 4.89 14.10
N ASP A 56 5.61 4.71 14.55
CA ASP A 56 6.61 5.74 14.74
C ASP A 56 6.78 6.62 13.49
N SER A 57 7.27 7.85 13.67
CA SER A 57 7.52 8.77 12.55
C SER A 57 8.47 8.13 11.53
N PRO A 58 8.02 7.80 10.31
CA PRO A 58 8.86 7.13 9.33
C PRO A 58 9.99 8.05 8.86
N LYS A 59 11.15 7.48 8.57
CA LYS A 59 12.30 8.24 8.03
C LYS A 59 12.10 8.65 6.57
N VAL A 60 11.35 7.85 5.80
CA VAL A 60 11.00 8.13 4.40
C VAL A 60 9.51 7.94 4.22
N LYS A 61 8.84 8.93 3.62
CA LYS A 61 7.41 8.88 3.29
C LYS A 61 7.26 8.94 1.77
N LEU A 62 6.63 7.92 1.21
CA LEU A 62 6.38 7.81 -0.22
C LEU A 62 4.89 7.66 -0.47
N ALA A 63 4.45 8.09 -1.64
CA ALA A 63 3.09 7.92 -2.11
C ALA A 63 3.07 7.38 -3.55
N ALA A 64 1.93 6.82 -3.97
CA ALA A 64 1.67 6.39 -5.32
C ALA A 64 0.18 6.56 -5.65
N ASP A 65 -0.10 7.07 -6.84
CA ASP A 65 -1.44 7.09 -7.43
C ASP A 65 -1.65 5.80 -8.23
N MET A 66 -2.58 4.97 -7.77
CA MET A 66 -2.86 3.66 -8.37
C MET A 66 -3.85 3.74 -9.55
N ASP A 67 -4.47 4.90 -9.77
CA ASP A 67 -5.27 5.14 -10.97
C ASP A 67 -4.38 5.37 -12.21
N ASP A 68 -3.08 5.65 -12.03
CA ASP A 68 -2.11 5.70 -13.12
C ASP A 68 -1.97 4.32 -13.79
N PRO A 69 -1.92 4.22 -15.14
CA PRO A 69 -1.57 2.98 -15.83
C PRO A 69 -0.20 2.42 -15.43
N ASP A 70 0.78 3.27 -15.12
CA ASP A 70 2.13 2.88 -14.69
C ASP A 70 2.52 3.56 -13.37
N PRO A 71 1.96 3.09 -12.23
CA PRO A 71 2.13 3.74 -10.94
C PRO A 71 3.57 3.61 -10.44
N TYR A 72 4.09 4.68 -9.85
CA TYR A 72 5.43 4.72 -9.25
C TYR A 72 5.40 5.37 -7.87
N LEU A 73 6.40 5.06 -7.04
CA LEU A 73 6.59 5.71 -5.75
C LEU A 73 7.26 7.08 -5.93
N TYR A 74 6.67 8.11 -5.34
CA TYR A 74 7.14 9.48 -5.32
C TYR A 74 7.14 10.06 -3.90
N ASP A 75 7.93 11.11 -3.68
CA ASP A 75 7.85 11.91 -2.45
C ASP A 75 6.60 12.81 -2.51
N GLU A 76 5.89 12.99 -1.40
CA GLU A 76 4.65 13.80 -1.37
C GLU A 76 4.87 15.23 -1.87
N ASP A 77 6.06 15.79 -1.62
CA ASP A 77 6.46 17.13 -2.07
C ASP A 77 6.87 17.17 -3.55
N SER A 78 6.99 16.03 -4.23
CA SER A 78 7.44 15.92 -5.63
C SER A 78 6.71 14.80 -6.40
N PRO A 79 5.38 14.92 -6.58
CA PRO A 79 4.54 13.82 -7.05
C PRO A 79 4.72 13.45 -8.54
N HIS A 80 5.38 14.30 -9.32
CA HIS A 80 5.54 14.11 -10.78
C HIS A 80 6.83 13.40 -11.16
N ARG A 81 7.61 12.93 -10.17
CA ARG A 81 8.88 12.24 -10.40
C ARG A 81 9.00 11.07 -9.43
N SER A 82 9.47 9.94 -9.93
CA SER A 82 9.77 8.81 -9.04
C SER A 82 10.88 9.18 -8.07
N HIS A 83 10.70 8.83 -6.79
CA HIS A 83 11.72 8.97 -5.76
C HIS A 83 13.05 8.35 -6.21
N PHE A 84 12.99 7.16 -6.81
CA PHE A 84 14.15 6.38 -7.23
C PHE A 84 14.77 6.82 -8.57
N HIS A 85 14.27 7.90 -9.19
CA HIS A 85 14.93 8.48 -10.35
C HIS A 85 16.25 9.14 -9.98
N ASP A 86 16.24 9.95 -8.92
CA ASP A 86 17.40 10.72 -8.45
C ASP A 86 17.95 10.19 -7.12
N ASN A 87 17.18 9.39 -6.38
CA ASN A 87 17.55 8.92 -5.06
C ASN A 87 17.80 7.41 -5.03
N VAL A 88 18.75 7.01 -4.19
CA VAL A 88 18.93 5.62 -3.77
C VAL A 88 18.99 5.57 -2.25
N ILE A 89 18.51 4.48 -1.66
CA ILE A 89 18.58 4.30 -0.21
C ILE A 89 19.75 3.39 0.10
N THR A 90 20.81 3.94 0.69
CA THR A 90 21.98 3.16 1.11
C THR A 90 21.96 2.96 2.62
N LEU A 91 22.03 1.70 3.03
CA LEU A 91 22.07 1.27 4.42
C LEU A 91 23.49 0.83 4.75
N ALA A 92 24.03 1.36 5.84
CA ALA A 92 25.24 0.83 6.45
C ALA A 92 24.99 -0.59 7.03
N PRO A 93 26.04 -1.37 7.33
CA PRO A 93 25.88 -2.63 8.04
C PRO A 93 25.08 -2.44 9.33
N GLN A 94 24.10 -3.32 9.58
CA GLN A 94 23.17 -3.28 10.71
C GLN A 94 22.23 -2.06 10.79
N GLU A 95 22.30 -1.13 9.83
CA GLU A 95 21.40 0.01 9.80
C GLU A 95 19.97 -0.43 9.45
N GLN A 96 18.99 0.21 10.09
CA GLN A 96 17.58 0.04 9.76
C GLN A 96 16.97 1.38 9.34
N VAL A 97 16.16 1.32 8.28
CA VAL A 97 15.35 2.43 7.80
C VAL A 97 13.93 1.94 7.61
N SER A 98 12.98 2.69 8.17
CA SER A 98 11.55 2.48 7.95
C SER A 98 11.05 3.41 6.86
N ILE A 99 10.46 2.83 5.83
CA ILE A 99 9.75 3.51 4.76
C ILE A 99 8.26 3.36 5.00
N ARG A 100 7.52 4.46 4.97
CA ARG A 100 6.05 4.43 4.94
C ARG A 100 5.60 4.77 3.52
N ALA A 101 4.88 3.85 2.90
CA ALA A 101 4.33 4.03 1.56
C ALA A 101 2.81 4.11 1.62
N PHE A 102 2.24 5.05 0.87
CA PHE A 102 0.81 5.24 0.74
C PHE A 102 0.36 5.03 -0.71
N PHE A 103 -0.56 4.10 -0.93
CA PHE A 103 -1.13 3.83 -2.25
C PHE A 103 -2.55 4.36 -2.27
N GLN A 104 -2.88 5.25 -3.20
CA GLN A 104 -4.19 5.87 -3.28
C GLN A 104 -4.92 5.43 -4.54
N SER A 105 -6.23 5.27 -4.46
CA SER A 105 -7.09 5.06 -5.63
C SER A 105 -8.39 5.83 -5.45
N LYS A 106 -8.78 6.57 -6.50
CA LYS A 106 -10.00 7.38 -6.55
C LYS A 106 -10.99 6.90 -7.60
N GLN A 107 -10.55 6.12 -8.60
CA GLN A 107 -11.42 5.70 -9.70
C GLN A 107 -11.79 4.22 -9.64
N GLY A 108 -10.90 3.34 -9.16
CA GLY A 108 -11.13 1.91 -9.30
C GLY A 108 -10.44 1.02 -8.28
N HIS A 109 -10.57 -0.28 -8.49
CA HIS A 109 -9.87 -1.30 -7.71
C HIS A 109 -8.56 -1.69 -8.39
N ARG A 110 -7.50 -1.82 -7.59
CA ARG A 110 -6.16 -2.16 -8.02
C ARG A 110 -5.55 -3.18 -7.10
N GLU A 111 -5.22 -4.35 -7.66
CA GLU A 111 -4.28 -5.29 -7.06
C GLU A 111 -2.89 -5.12 -7.67
N PHE A 112 -1.87 -5.26 -6.84
CA PHE A 112 -0.49 -5.09 -7.26
C PHE A 112 0.48 -5.94 -6.43
N GLU A 113 1.71 -6.04 -6.93
CA GLU A 113 2.86 -6.54 -6.20
C GLU A 113 3.87 -5.41 -5.99
N LEU A 114 4.70 -5.55 -4.95
CA LEU A 114 5.85 -4.68 -4.73
C LEU A 114 7.12 -5.47 -4.96
N VAL A 115 8.01 -4.95 -5.80
CA VAL A 115 9.28 -5.59 -6.15
C VAL A 115 10.42 -4.64 -5.79
N MET A 116 11.23 -5.03 -4.81
CA MET A 116 12.43 -4.29 -4.46
C MET A 116 13.60 -4.75 -5.33
N ARG A 117 14.33 -3.80 -5.92
CA ARG A 117 15.61 -4.02 -6.58
C ARG A 117 16.72 -3.39 -5.75
N TYR A 118 17.77 -4.15 -5.48
CA TYR A 118 18.84 -3.71 -4.59
C TYR A 118 20.19 -4.31 -4.99
N THR A 119 21.26 -3.61 -4.68
CA THR A 119 22.62 -4.09 -4.83
C THR A 119 23.20 -4.49 -3.48
N LEU A 120 23.75 -5.71 -3.42
CA LEU A 120 24.45 -6.27 -2.27
C LEU A 120 25.76 -6.88 -2.76
N ASN A 121 26.89 -6.46 -2.18
CA ASN A 121 28.24 -6.90 -2.63
C ASN A 121 28.52 -6.64 -4.12
N GLY A 122 28.04 -5.52 -4.66
CA GLY A 122 28.19 -5.19 -6.08
C GLY A 122 27.38 -6.08 -7.03
N LYS A 123 26.52 -6.96 -6.50
CA LYS A 123 25.59 -7.77 -7.29
C LYS A 123 24.18 -7.24 -7.14
N ARG A 124 23.47 -7.13 -8.26
CA ARG A 124 22.05 -6.77 -8.27
C ARG A 124 21.18 -7.96 -7.91
N HIS A 125 20.16 -7.69 -7.11
CA HIS A 125 19.16 -8.62 -6.64
C HIS A 125 17.77 -8.02 -6.79
N SER A 126 16.76 -8.87 -6.85
CA SER A 126 15.36 -8.47 -6.83
C SER A 126 14.57 -9.38 -5.90
N GLN A 127 13.68 -8.80 -5.10
CA GLN A 127 12.86 -9.53 -4.14
C GLN A 127 11.45 -8.95 -4.09
N LYS A 128 10.43 -9.82 -4.16
CA LYS A 128 9.05 -9.44 -3.89
C LYS A 128 8.89 -9.11 -2.41
N ILE A 129 8.28 -7.97 -2.11
CA ILE A 129 7.89 -7.62 -0.74
C ILE A 129 6.56 -8.34 -0.47
N PRO A 130 6.51 -9.28 0.48
CA PRO A 130 5.29 -10.01 0.76
C PRO A 130 4.29 -9.08 1.47
N PRO A 131 3.01 -9.13 1.10
CA PRO A 131 1.99 -8.35 1.79
C PRO A 131 1.72 -8.91 3.20
N PRO A 132 1.31 -8.04 4.14
CA PRO A 132 1.06 -8.46 5.51
C PRO A 132 -0.08 -9.49 5.58
N ARG A 133 0.10 -10.51 6.42
CA ARG A 133 -0.89 -11.58 6.66
C ARG A 133 -1.30 -12.38 5.42
N GLY A 134 -0.48 -12.40 4.35
CA GLY A 134 -0.68 -13.23 3.17
C GLY A 134 -1.84 -12.81 2.25
N LYS A 135 -2.43 -11.62 2.46
CA LYS A 135 -3.46 -11.04 1.58
C LYS A 135 -2.81 -10.29 0.42
N ALA A 136 -3.42 -10.18 -0.75
CA ALA A 136 -2.84 -9.36 -1.82
C ALA A 136 -2.73 -7.87 -1.42
N TYR A 137 -1.74 -7.13 -1.95
CA TYR A 137 -1.83 -5.67 -1.91
C TYR A 137 -2.98 -5.23 -2.80
N ALA A 138 -3.94 -4.54 -2.21
CA ALA A 138 -5.13 -4.09 -2.90
C ALA A 138 -5.62 -2.76 -2.32
N VAL A 139 -5.89 -1.79 -3.19
CA VAL A 139 -6.58 -0.56 -2.85
C VAL A 139 -7.74 -0.36 -3.82
N THR A 140 -8.85 0.15 -3.32
CA THR A 140 -10.03 0.47 -4.14
C THR A 140 -10.53 1.87 -3.84
N ALA A 141 -11.09 2.53 -4.85
CA ALA A 141 -11.81 3.78 -4.67
C ALA A 141 -13.03 3.63 -3.76
N LEU A 142 -13.53 4.77 -3.27
CA LEU A 142 -14.83 4.86 -2.61
C LEU A 142 -15.94 4.41 -3.56
N ASN A 143 -16.92 3.67 -3.04
CA ASN A 143 -18.08 3.20 -3.76
C ASN A 143 -19.35 3.65 -3.04
N ASP A 144 -20.44 3.85 -3.78
CA ASP A 144 -21.75 4.23 -3.24
C ASP A 144 -22.37 3.13 -2.38
N THR A 145 -21.89 1.88 -2.50
CA THR A 145 -22.36 0.74 -1.73
C THR A 145 -21.20 -0.19 -1.38
N TYR A 146 -21.18 -0.65 -0.12
CA TYR A 146 -20.31 -1.73 0.35
C TYR A 146 -21.16 -2.76 1.07
N ASP A 147 -20.92 -4.04 0.81
CA ASP A 147 -21.69 -5.12 1.43
C ASP A 147 -21.36 -5.28 2.93
N ILE A 148 -20.08 -5.14 3.31
CA ILE A 148 -19.60 -5.30 4.69
C ILE A 148 -18.39 -4.38 4.92
N GLY A 149 -18.30 -3.72 6.07
CA GLY A 149 -17.15 -2.89 6.45
C GLY A 149 -16.51 -3.34 7.76
N TYR A 150 -15.19 -3.20 7.84
CA TYR A 150 -14.41 -3.42 9.05
C TYR A 150 -13.48 -2.22 9.30
N LEU A 151 -13.53 -1.70 10.52
CA LEU A 151 -12.59 -0.72 11.05
C LEU A 151 -11.54 -1.44 11.89
N TYR A 152 -10.27 -1.34 11.51
CA TYR A 152 -9.16 -1.79 12.35
C TYR A 152 -8.79 -0.68 13.34
N ALA A 153 -9.32 -0.81 14.55
CA ALA A 153 -9.01 0.03 15.70
C ALA A 153 -7.89 -0.61 16.55
N PRO A 154 -7.23 0.15 17.46
CA PRO A 154 -6.23 -0.40 18.39
C PRO A 154 -6.75 -1.58 19.23
N THR A 155 -8.05 -1.64 19.48
CA THR A 155 -8.74 -2.69 20.24
C THR A 155 -9.03 -3.96 19.42
N GLY A 156 -8.76 -3.94 18.12
CA GLY A 156 -9.04 -5.04 17.19
C GLY A 156 -9.97 -4.62 16.05
N PRO A 157 -10.23 -5.53 15.09
CA PRO A 157 -11.16 -5.27 14.01
C PRO A 157 -12.60 -5.18 14.55
N HIS A 158 -13.21 -4.02 14.37
CA HIS A 158 -14.62 -3.76 14.61
C HIS A 158 -15.38 -3.86 13.30
N ARG A 159 -16.50 -4.59 13.27
CA ARG A 159 -17.37 -4.60 12.10
C ARG A 159 -18.21 -3.33 12.11
N MET A 160 -18.12 -2.54 11.05
CA MET A 160 -18.87 -1.31 10.90
C MET A 160 -20.35 -1.60 10.65
N THR A 161 -21.20 -0.79 11.28
CA THR A 161 -22.62 -0.67 11.02
C THR A 161 -22.86 0.09 9.72
N ALA A 162 -24.07 -0.01 9.15
CA ALA A 162 -24.42 0.73 7.93
C ALA A 162 -24.26 2.26 8.05
N PRO A 163 -24.64 2.92 9.18
CA PRO A 163 -24.34 4.34 9.38
C PRO A 163 -22.84 4.66 9.39
N GLU A 164 -22.02 3.88 10.09
CA GLU A 164 -20.57 4.07 10.12
C GLU A 164 -19.96 3.92 8.71
N MET A 165 -20.44 2.95 7.92
CA MET A 165 -20.00 2.81 6.52
C MET A 165 -20.41 4.00 5.66
N CYS A 166 -21.57 4.61 5.93
CA CYS A 166 -22.08 5.78 5.21
C CYS A 166 -21.27 7.05 5.46
N GLU A 167 -20.87 7.30 6.70
CA GLU A 167 -20.00 8.43 7.05
C GLU A 167 -18.63 8.32 6.36
N PHE A 168 -18.10 7.09 6.22
CA PHE A 168 -16.80 6.84 5.59
C PHE A 168 -16.82 6.81 4.06
N SER A 169 -17.90 6.31 3.45
CA SER A 169 -17.95 6.06 2.00
C SER A 169 -18.26 7.31 1.16
N ALA A 170 -18.63 8.44 1.79
CA ALA A 170 -19.26 9.59 1.13
C ALA A 170 -20.51 9.21 0.29
N ALA A 171 -21.05 8.01 0.49
CA ALA A 171 -22.16 7.48 -0.27
C ALA A 171 -23.47 8.18 0.12
N LYS A 172 -24.30 8.49 -0.89
CA LYS A 172 -25.63 9.08 -0.65
C LYS A 172 -26.66 8.08 -0.11
N LYS A 173 -26.39 6.76 -0.15
CA LYS A 173 -27.30 5.70 0.30
C LYS A 173 -26.54 4.45 0.73
N CYS A 174 -26.62 4.09 2.02
CA CYS A 174 -26.28 2.73 2.49
C CYS A 174 -27.57 1.94 2.68
N ARG A 175 -27.60 0.68 2.22
CA ARG A 175 -28.71 -0.25 2.45
C ARG A 175 -28.30 -1.34 3.42
#